data_AF-A0A2E0LJ19-F1
#
_entry.id   AF-A0A2E0LJ19-F1
#
_cell.length_a   1.000
_cell.length_b   1.000
_cell.length_c   1.000
_cell.angle_alpha   90.00
_cell.angle_beta   90.00
_cell.angle_gamma   90.00
#
_symmetry.space_group_name_H-M   'P 1'
#
loop_
_entity.id
_entity.type
_entity.pdbx_description
1 polymer ?
#
loop_
_entity_poly.entity_id
_entity_poly.type
_entity_poly.pdbx_seq_one_letter_code
_entity_poly.pdbx_strand_id
1 'polypeptide(L)' 'MAFRALVPTKGVCYPGTKPVWRLYNGRFAQHDTNHRFVTSTDVYWHMMANGWVGEGVVFCAIS' A
#
# COMPACT_ATOMS: atom_id res chain seq x y z
N MET A 1 -2.02 15.57 -15.71
CA MET A 1 -0.88 14.80 -15.16
C MET A 1 -1.32 13.35 -15.06
N ALA A 2 -0.51 12.41 -15.53
CA ALA A 2 -0.79 10.97 -15.45
C ALA A 2 0.32 10.27 -14.65
N PHE A 3 -0.04 9.24 -13.89
CA PHE A 3 0.92 8.37 -13.21
C PHE A 3 0.76 6.93 -13.73
N ARG A 4 1.84 6.15 -13.72
CA ARG A 4 1.84 4.77 -14.20
C ARG A 4 1.89 3.82 -13.01
N ALA A 5 0.88 2.97 -12.90
CA ALA A 5 0.80 1.89 -11.93
C ALA A 5 0.86 0.55 -12.67
N LEU A 6 1.77 -0.33 -12.23
CA LEU A 6 1.96 -1.66 -12.81
C LEU A 6 1.38 -2.72 -11.89
N VAL A 7 0.86 -3.79 -12.48
CA VAL A 7 0.28 -4.90 -11.72
C VAL A 7 1.41 -5.76 -11.13
N PRO A 8 1.42 -6.02 -9.81
CA PRO A 8 2.40 -6.87 -9.17
C PRO A 8 2.11 -8.34 -9.50
N THR A 9 3.16 -9.17 -9.58
CA THR A 9 3.01 -10.61 -9.80
C THR A 9 3.23 -11.33 -8.47
N LYS A 10 2.20 -12.03 -7.96
CA LYS A 10 2.23 -12.69 -6.64
C LYS A 10 2.65 -11.74 -5.49
N GLY A 11 2.24 -10.47 -5.55
CA GLY A 11 2.60 -9.45 -4.55
C GLY A 11 4.01 -8.88 -4.68
N VAL A 12 4.75 -9.24 -5.75
CA VAL A 12 6.12 -8.80 -5.99
C VAL A 12 6.17 -7.88 -7.21
N CYS A 13 7.00 -6.85 -7.13
CA CYS A 13 7.24 -5.89 -8.18
C CYS A 13 8.46 -6.24 -9.03
N TYR A 14 8.39 -5.95 -10.33
CA TYR A 14 9.49 -6.20 -11.26
C TYR A 14 10.72 -5.36 -10.91
N PRO A 15 11.95 -5.81 -11.23
CA PRO A 15 13.15 -5.00 -11.09
C PRO A 15 12.99 -3.63 -11.77
N GLY A 16 13.49 -2.57 -11.13
CA GLY A 16 13.32 -1.20 -11.62
C GLY A 16 11.97 -0.56 -11.30
N THR A 17 11.15 -1.19 -10.46
CA THR A 17 9.91 -0.59 -9.96
C THR A 17 9.87 -0.63 -8.44
N LYS A 18 9.11 0.28 -7.82
CA LYS A 18 8.93 0.34 -6.38
C LYS A 18 7.58 -0.24 -5.99
N PRO A 19 7.52 -1.20 -5.05
CA PRO A 19 6.26 -1.65 -4.47
C PRO A 19 5.51 -0.51 -3.76
N VAL A 20 4.20 -0.51 -3.94
CA VAL A 20 3.27 0.36 -3.20
C VAL A 20 2.35 -0.53 -2.37
N TRP A 21 2.47 -0.39 -1.05
CA TRP A 21 1.65 -1.10 -0.08
C TRP A 21 0.40 -0.31 0.24
N ARG A 22 -0.73 -1.00 0.44
CA ARG A 22 -1.99 -0.41 0.91
C ARG A 22 -2.28 -0.86 2.34
N LEU A 23 -2.77 0.08 3.14
CA LEU A 23 -3.28 -0.15 4.48
C LEU A 23 -4.71 0.36 4.60
N TYR A 24 -5.53 -0.35 5.35
CA TYR A 24 -6.90 0.04 5.68
C TYR A 24 -7.02 0.37 7.17
N ASN A 25 -7.69 1.47 7.51
CA ASN A 25 -7.85 1.90 8.90
C ASN A 25 -8.94 1.16 9.69
N GLY A 26 -9.74 0.29 9.07
CA GLY A 26 -10.74 -0.52 9.79
C GLY A 26 -11.99 0.24 10.24
N ARG A 27 -12.18 1.51 9.85
CA ARG A 27 -13.18 2.42 10.45
C ARG A 27 -14.46 2.59 9.64
N PHE A 28 -14.91 1.53 8.97
CA PHE A 28 -16.17 1.53 8.22
C PHE A 28 -17.37 1.90 9.09
N ALA A 29 -17.46 1.34 10.31
CA ALA A 29 -18.56 1.60 11.24
C ALA A 29 -18.64 3.07 11.70
N GLN A 30 -17.53 3.81 11.63
CA GLN A 30 -17.43 5.23 11.98
C GLN A 30 -17.59 6.14 10.76
N HIS A 31 -17.95 5.60 9.59
CA HIS A 31 -17.98 6.33 8.32
C HIS A 31 -16.64 6.99 7.94
N ASP A 32 -15.51 6.50 8.49
CA ASP A 32 -14.15 6.98 8.27
C ASP A 32 -13.34 5.89 7.55
N THR A 33 -13.80 5.41 6.40
CA THR A 33 -13.03 4.40 5.64
C THR A 33 -11.85 5.07 4.95
N ASN A 34 -10.63 4.73 5.35
CA ASN A 34 -9.42 5.27 4.75
C ASN A 34 -8.46 4.17 4.29
N HIS A 35 -8.05 4.26 3.03
CA HIS A 35 -6.97 3.48 2.47
C HIS A 35 -5.74 4.36 2.27
N ARG A 36 -4.63 4.02 2.92
CA ARG A 36 -3.37 4.74 2.79
C ARG A 36 -2.37 3.92 1.98
N PHE A 37 -1.66 4.59 1.09
CA PHE A 37 -0.64 3.98 0.24
C PHE A 37 0.75 4.47 0.67
N VAL A 38 1.69 3.54 0.83
CA VAL A 38 3.06 3.83 1.24
C VAL A 38 4.05 3.06 0.38
N THR A 39 5.27 3.58 0.25
CA THR A 39 6.39 2.94 -0.47
C THR A 39 7.55 2.55 0.46
N SER A 40 7.41 2.77 1.77
CA SER A 40 8.36 2.32 2.78
C SER A 40 7.75 1.15 3.55
N THR A 41 8.52 0.06 3.64
CA THR A 41 8.19 -1.10 4.48
C THR A 41 8.14 -0.74 5.95
N ASP A 42 9.02 0.14 6.43
CA ASP A 42 9.06 0.55 7.83
C ASP A 42 7.79 1.30 8.23
N VAL A 43 7.31 2.20 7.37
CA VAL A 43 6.03 2.90 7.58
C VAL A 43 4.87 1.92 7.56
N TYR A 44 4.89 0.96 6.62
CA TYR A 44 3.86 -0.08 6.54
C TYR A 44 3.76 -0.89 7.84
N TRP A 45 4.88 -1.41 8.33
CA TRP A 45 4.93 -2.16 9.59
C TRP A 45 4.57 -1.31 10.80
N HIS A 46 5.07 -0.07 10.86
CA HIS A 46 4.71 0.86 11.93
C HIS A 46 3.21 1.13 11.97
N MET A 47 2.58 1.37 10.82
CA MET A 47 1.13 1.60 10.75
C MET A 47 0.33 0.35 11.15
N MET A 48 0.76 -0.84 10.73
CA MET A 48 0.16 -2.09 11.19
C MET A 48 0.25 -2.26 12.71
N ALA A 49 1.41 -1.96 13.30
CA ALA A 49 1.59 -1.97 14.75
C ALA A 49 0.67 -0.96 15.48
N ASN A 50 0.25 0.11 14.79
CA ASN A 50 -0.69 1.11 15.28
C ASN A 50 -2.16 0.83 14.89
N GLY A 51 -2.51 -0.42 14.58
CA GLY A 51 -3.89 -0.87 14.40
C GLY A 51 -4.46 -0.73 12.99
N TRP A 52 -3.63 -0.40 11.98
CA TRP A 52 -4.05 -0.49 10.58
C TRP A 52 -3.96 -1.92 10.06
N VAL A 53 -4.86 -2.29 9.16
CA VAL A 53 -4.85 -3.58 8.48
C VAL A 53 -3.95 -3.47 7.25
N GLY A 54 -2.87 -4.27 7.22
CA GLY A 54 -2.00 -4.35 6.07
C GLY A 54 -2.61 -5.22 4.97
N GLU A 55 -2.85 -4.66 3.78
CA GLU A 55 -3.40 -5.38 2.64
C GLU A 55 -2.33 -5.87 1.66
N GLY A 56 -1.08 -5.47 1.87
CA GLY A 56 0.06 -5.84 1.03
C GLY A 56 0.27 -4.94 -0.18
N VAL A 57 1.09 -5.43 -1.13
CA VAL A 57 1.45 -4.70 -2.35
C VAL A 57 0.30 -4.75 -3.34
N VAL A 58 -0.19 -3.58 -3.75
CA VAL A 58 -1.36 -3.45 -4.64
C VAL A 58 -1.01 -2.95 -6.03
N PHE A 59 0.10 -2.21 -6.17
CA PHE A 59 0.67 -1.84 -7.46
C PHE A 59 2.16 -1.51 -7.32
N CYS A 60 2.84 -1.43 -8.46
CA CYS A 60 4.23 -1.01 -8.54
C CYS A 60 4.30 0.35 -9.24
N ALA A 61 5.01 1.30 -8.63
CA ALA A 61 5.30 2.60 -9.21
C ALA A 61 6.64 2.54 -9.98
N ILE A 62 6.72 3.27 -11.08
CA ILE A 62 7.99 3.48 -11.77
C ILE A 62 8.80 4.48 -10.93
N SER A 63 10.07 4.15 -10.68
CA SER A 63 11.01 5.02 -9.96
C SER A 63 11.50 6.17 -10.81
#